data_AF-A0A0H4VMG6-F1
#
_entry.id   AF-A0A0H4VMG6-F1
#
_cell.length_a   1.000
_cell.length_b   1.000
_cell.length_c   1.000
_cell.angle_alpha   90.00
_cell.angle_beta   90.00
_cell.angle_gamma   90.00
#
_symmetry.space_group_name_H-M   'P 1'
#
loop_
_entity.id
_entity.type
_entity.pdbx_description
1 polymer ?
#
loop_
_entity_poly.entity_id
_entity_poly.type
_entity_poly.pdbx_seq_one_letter_code
_entity_poly.pdbx_strand_id
1 'polypeptide(L)'
;MLARALLTLLLLFWLQTGFAQKWVPPVSLVANSQLQSIAKLSYHDSLKTYVIEFNPELAMQAGPFVSAFHQAHEYGHLQRGHVNKKKLNQQGNGMLQLNKDMEIGADIYATEYLYLQDKSILLSMLDYLHTSAHEDLLHYPRKARAHRLDQHLHSLSSYSTQNVACRHRLHNEDESACTHVSDTGKPLHGSDYTPCLHVTHPAGDNVKVRNQ
;
A
#
# COMPACT_ATOMS: atom_id res chain seq x y z
N MET A 1 13.31 41.05 29.42
CA MET A 1 14.08 39.83 29.05
C MET A 1 13.28 38.52 29.20
N LEU A 2 12.22 38.47 30.03
CA LEU A 2 11.38 37.26 30.21
C LEU A 2 10.48 36.89 29.00
N ALA A 3 10.13 37.84 28.13
CA ALA A 3 9.23 37.59 27.00
C ALA A 3 9.88 36.80 25.82
N ARG A 4 11.22 36.76 25.75
CA ARG A 4 11.92 36.00 24.68
C ARG A 4 12.02 34.51 24.98
N ALA A 5 12.05 34.11 26.26
CA ALA A 5 12.14 32.71 26.66
C ALA A 5 10.83 31.93 26.46
N LEU A 6 9.67 32.60 26.61
CA LEU A 6 8.36 31.95 26.40
C LEU A 6 8.06 31.69 24.92
N LEU A 7 8.54 32.55 24.01
CA LEU A 7 8.33 32.36 22.57
C LEU A 7 9.18 31.21 22.01
N THR A 8 10.36 30.95 22.60
CA THR A 8 11.19 29.79 22.22
C THR A 8 10.59 28.48 22.72
N LEU A 9 9.93 28.46 23.88
CA LEU A 9 9.29 27.25 24.42
C LEU A 9 8.03 26.84 23.64
N LEU A 10 7.27 27.79 23.09
CA LEU A 10 6.04 27.52 22.32
C LEU A 10 6.30 27.08 20.86
N LEU A 11 7.45 27.43 20.29
CA LEU A 11 7.88 26.94 18.97
C LEU A 11 8.48 25.51 19.02
N LEU A 12 8.89 25.04 20.21
CA LEU A 12 9.39 23.68 20.40
C LEU A 12 8.28 22.63 20.56
N PHE A 13 7.02 23.04 20.81
CA PHE A 13 5.88 22.11 20.89
C PHE A 13 5.31 21.71 19.52
N TRP A 14 5.54 22.51 18.47
CA TRP A 14 5.19 22.16 17.09
C TRP A 14 6.30 21.41 16.34
N LEU A 15 7.49 21.30 16.94
CA LEU A 15 8.61 20.49 16.48
C LEU A 15 8.65 19.10 17.13
N GLN A 16 7.60 18.71 17.87
CA GLN A 16 7.32 17.30 18.13
C GLN A 16 6.80 16.66 16.85
N THR A 17 7.74 16.47 15.92
CA THR A 17 7.86 15.27 15.09
C THR A 17 6.53 14.63 14.79
N GLY A 18 5.76 15.26 13.91
CA GLY A 18 4.88 14.51 13.04
C GLY A 18 5.76 13.49 12.35
N PHE A 19 5.78 12.26 12.88
CA PHE A 19 6.19 11.09 12.11
C PHE A 19 5.19 11.03 10.98
N ALA A 20 5.53 11.72 9.89
CA ALA A 20 4.67 11.88 8.74
C ALA A 20 4.52 10.48 8.17
N GLN A 21 3.39 9.86 8.50
CA GLN A 21 2.99 8.61 7.92
C GLN A 21 3.10 8.75 6.41
N LYS A 22 3.96 7.94 5.80
CA LYS A 22 4.33 8.10 4.40
C LYS A 22 3.21 7.71 3.45
N TRP A 23 2.30 6.89 3.94
CA TRP A 23 1.14 6.44 3.21
C TRP A 23 -0.07 6.37 4.13
N VAL A 24 -1.17 7.00 3.73
CA VAL A 24 -2.43 6.94 4.45
C VAL A 24 -3.36 5.98 3.69
N PRO A 25 -3.85 4.90 4.31
CA PRO A 25 -4.82 4.03 3.68
C PRO A 25 -6.11 4.78 3.35
N PRO A 26 -6.82 4.38 2.30
CA PRO A 26 -8.16 4.91 2.00
C PRO A 26 -9.25 4.26 2.90
N VAL A 27 -8.87 3.89 4.12
CA VAL A 27 -9.73 3.47 5.22
C VAL A 27 -9.21 4.12 6.51
N SER A 28 -10.08 4.31 7.50
CA SER A 28 -9.69 4.95 8.74
C SER A 28 -8.61 4.16 9.48
N LEU A 29 -7.65 4.89 10.04
CA LEU A 29 -6.65 4.35 10.96
C LEU A 29 -7.10 4.56 12.40
N VAL A 30 -6.96 3.52 13.22
CA VAL A 30 -7.30 3.58 14.64
C VAL A 30 -6.10 3.10 15.45
N ALA A 31 -5.61 3.92 16.38
CA ALA A 31 -4.52 3.51 17.25
C ALA A 31 -5.02 2.46 18.26
N ASN A 32 -4.29 1.35 18.38
CA ASN A 32 -4.54 0.27 19.33
C ASN A 32 -3.21 -0.22 19.92
N SER A 33 -2.82 0.28 21.09
CA SER A 33 -1.57 -0.10 21.76
C SER A 33 -1.53 -1.54 22.28
N GLN A 34 -2.68 -2.23 22.33
CA GLN A 34 -2.76 -3.64 22.73
C GLN A 34 -2.48 -4.61 21.58
N LEU A 35 -2.44 -4.10 20.33
CA LEU A 35 -2.21 -4.90 19.14
C LEU A 35 -0.79 -5.47 19.15
N GLN A 36 -0.64 -6.79 18.94
CA GLN A 36 0.66 -7.47 18.93
C GLN A 36 1.37 -7.44 17.57
N SER A 37 0.78 -6.75 16.59
CA SER A 37 1.31 -6.51 15.25
C SER A 37 1.38 -5.02 14.96
N ILE A 38 2.14 -4.64 13.92
CA ILE A 38 2.24 -3.24 13.49
C ILE A 38 0.88 -2.70 13.03
N ALA A 39 0.15 -3.49 12.24
CA ALA A 39 -1.18 -3.16 11.75
C ALA A 39 -2.06 -4.41 11.71
N LYS A 40 -3.38 -4.21 11.71
CA LYS A 40 -4.41 -5.24 11.55
C LYS A 40 -5.67 -4.65 10.94
N LEU A 41 -6.25 -5.32 9.95
CA LEU A 41 -7.57 -5.01 9.44
C LEU A 41 -8.67 -5.48 10.42
N SER A 42 -9.55 -4.56 10.80
CA SER A 42 -10.69 -4.80 11.70
C SER A 42 -11.99 -4.23 11.11
N TYR A 43 -13.13 -4.65 11.68
CA TYR A 43 -14.43 -4.04 11.39
C TYR A 43 -14.95 -3.33 12.64
N HIS A 44 -15.18 -2.02 12.56
CA HIS A 44 -15.63 -1.22 13.69
C HIS A 44 -17.16 -1.11 13.68
N ASP A 45 -17.84 -1.88 14.54
CA ASP A 45 -19.31 -1.99 14.49
C ASP A 45 -20.04 -0.66 14.71
N SER A 46 -19.53 0.22 15.58
CA SER A 46 -20.18 1.54 15.79
C SER A 46 -20.05 2.48 14.60
N LEU A 47 -18.96 2.37 13.82
CA LEU A 47 -18.73 3.16 12.61
C LEU A 47 -19.28 2.46 11.37
N LYS A 48 -19.72 1.20 11.50
CA LYS A 48 -20.18 0.32 10.42
C LYS A 48 -19.21 0.26 9.23
N THR A 49 -17.91 0.34 9.49
CA THR A 49 -16.87 0.43 8.46
C THR A 49 -15.65 -0.45 8.79
N TYR A 50 -14.86 -0.76 7.76
CA TYR A 50 -13.55 -1.36 7.94
C TYR A 50 -12.54 -0.28 8.38
N VAL A 51 -11.67 -0.66 9.29
CA VAL A 51 -10.60 0.19 9.81
C VAL A 51 -9.30 -0.60 9.84
N ILE A 52 -8.17 0.08 9.72
CA ILE A 52 -6.87 -0.50 10.02
C ILE A 52 -6.48 -0.03 11.41
N GLU A 53 -6.46 -0.97 12.35
CA GLU A 53 -5.88 -0.76 13.66
C GLU A 53 -4.35 -0.83 13.56
N PHE A 54 -3.64 0.02 14.30
CA PHE A 54 -2.17 -0.02 14.34
C PHE A 54 -1.65 0.16 15.76
N ASN A 55 -0.55 -0.52 16.09
CA ASN A 55 0.15 -0.29 17.36
C ASN A 55 1.12 0.89 17.18
N PRO A 56 0.92 2.04 17.84
CA PRO A 56 1.78 3.20 17.69
C PRO A 56 3.22 2.96 18.15
N GLU A 57 3.44 2.13 19.16
CA GLU A 57 4.78 1.84 19.68
C GLU A 57 5.57 0.96 18.70
N LEU A 58 4.94 -0.11 18.20
CA LEU A 58 5.55 -0.98 17.20
C LEU A 58 5.76 -0.25 15.87
N ALA A 59 4.81 0.58 15.44
CA ALA A 59 4.94 1.40 14.24
C ALA A 59 6.10 2.41 14.35
N MET A 60 6.26 3.02 15.54
CA MET A 60 7.39 3.91 15.82
C MET A 60 8.72 3.16 15.81
N GLN A 61 8.77 1.97 16.40
CA GLN A 61 9.98 1.13 16.42
C GLN A 61 10.36 0.64 15.02
N ALA A 62 9.38 0.22 14.22
CA ALA A 62 9.60 -0.26 12.85
C ALA A 62 9.92 0.89 11.87
N GLY A 63 9.46 2.09 12.18
CA GLY A 63 9.60 3.28 11.33
C GLY A 63 8.46 3.45 10.32
N PRO A 64 8.37 4.64 9.70
CA PRO A 64 7.21 5.04 8.91
C PRO A 64 7.05 4.25 7.60
N PHE A 65 8.16 3.83 6.97
CA PHE A 65 8.11 3.05 5.72
C PHE A 65 7.65 1.62 5.93
N VAL A 66 8.17 0.95 6.96
CA VAL A 66 7.73 -0.40 7.32
C VAL A 66 6.27 -0.38 7.74
N SER A 67 5.88 0.61 8.55
CA SER A 67 4.49 0.81 8.96
C SER A 67 3.55 1.02 7.76
N ALA A 68 3.96 1.84 6.79
CA ALA A 68 3.20 2.05 5.55
C ALA A 68 3.00 0.75 4.76
N PHE A 69 4.04 -0.08 4.63
CA PHE A 69 3.94 -1.38 3.97
C PHE A 69 2.93 -2.29 4.67
N HIS A 70 3.01 -2.39 6.00
CA HIS A 70 2.09 -3.21 6.79
C HIS A 70 0.64 -2.74 6.65
N GLN A 71 0.39 -1.44 6.68
CA GLN A 71 -0.97 -0.92 6.49
C GLN A 71 -1.47 -1.16 5.06
N ALA A 72 -0.61 -1.06 4.04
CA ALA A 72 -0.97 -1.35 2.66
C ALA A 72 -1.28 -2.85 2.46
N HIS A 73 -0.56 -3.72 3.16
CA HIS A 73 -0.83 -5.15 3.22
C HIS A 73 -2.22 -5.45 3.82
N GLU A 74 -2.55 -4.83 4.97
CA GLU A 74 -3.89 -4.94 5.57
C GLU A 74 -4.98 -4.44 4.62
N TYR A 75 -4.74 -3.32 3.94
CA TYR A 75 -5.68 -2.81 2.94
C TYR A 75 -5.80 -3.77 1.73
N GLY A 76 -4.73 -4.45 1.34
CA GLY A 76 -4.74 -5.50 0.33
C GLY A 76 -5.67 -6.65 0.68
N HIS A 77 -5.74 -7.05 1.96
CA HIS A 77 -6.72 -8.05 2.40
C HIS A 77 -8.17 -7.61 2.21
N LEU A 78 -8.45 -6.32 2.39
CA LEU A 78 -9.78 -5.75 2.13
C LEU A 78 -10.09 -5.74 0.63
N GLN A 79 -9.18 -5.18 -0.18
CA GLN A 79 -9.39 -4.99 -1.62
C GLN A 79 -9.53 -6.29 -2.38
N ARG A 80 -8.84 -7.34 -1.94
CA ARG A 80 -8.89 -8.66 -2.56
C ARG A 80 -9.99 -9.57 -2.00
N GLY A 81 -10.82 -9.06 -1.08
CA GLY A 81 -11.90 -9.83 -0.47
C GLY A 81 -11.44 -11.01 0.38
N HIS A 82 -10.20 -10.97 0.91
CA HIS A 82 -9.67 -12.03 1.78
C HIS A 82 -10.46 -12.10 3.10
N VAL A 83 -10.91 -10.93 3.56
CA VAL A 83 -11.71 -10.77 4.78
C VAL A 83 -13.12 -10.28 4.48
N ASN A 84 -14.02 -10.53 5.42
CA ASN A 84 -15.34 -9.91 5.45
C ASN A 84 -15.76 -9.69 6.90
N LYS A 85 -16.77 -8.84 7.13
CA LYS A 85 -17.30 -8.55 8.46
C LYS A 85 -17.54 -9.81 9.31
N LYS A 86 -18.16 -10.85 8.75
CA LYS A 86 -18.48 -12.08 9.49
C LYS A 86 -17.20 -12.76 10.00
N LYS A 87 -16.19 -12.91 9.15
CA LYS A 87 -14.90 -13.52 9.52
C LYS A 87 -14.16 -12.70 10.57
N LEU A 88 -14.15 -11.37 10.44
CA LEU A 88 -13.49 -10.47 11.40
C LEU A 88 -14.18 -10.51 12.77
N ASN A 89 -15.51 -10.46 12.80
CA ASN A 89 -16.28 -10.48 14.06
C ASN A 89 -16.24 -11.85 14.76
N GLN A 90 -16.12 -12.95 14.01
CA GLN A 90 -16.05 -14.31 14.58
C GLN A 90 -14.76 -14.58 15.36
N GLN A 91 -13.75 -13.72 15.23
CA GLN A 91 -12.42 -14.00 15.73
C GLN A 91 -12.05 -13.36 17.07
N GLY A 92 -12.91 -12.53 17.63
CA GLY A 92 -12.63 -11.81 18.88
C GLY A 92 -11.32 -11.03 18.82
N ASN A 93 -10.56 -11.04 19.92
CA ASN A 93 -9.27 -10.34 20.02
C ASN A 93 -8.11 -11.05 19.28
N GLY A 94 -8.37 -12.21 18.69
CA GLY A 94 -7.38 -12.99 17.94
C GLY A 94 -7.09 -12.42 16.54
N MET A 95 -6.03 -12.90 15.92
CA MET A 95 -5.53 -12.48 14.61
C MET A 95 -5.97 -13.45 13.52
N LEU A 96 -6.53 -12.95 12.40
CA LEU A 96 -7.16 -13.78 11.36
C LEU A 96 -6.17 -14.72 10.72
N GLN A 97 -6.40 -16.02 10.90
CA GLN A 97 -5.65 -17.05 10.21
C GLN A 97 -6.11 -17.07 8.76
N LEU A 98 -5.40 -16.32 7.93
CA LEU A 98 -5.55 -16.35 6.49
C LEU A 98 -4.62 -17.42 5.92
N ASN A 99 -5.01 -17.99 4.79
CA ASN A 99 -4.17 -18.98 4.14
C ASN A 99 -2.97 -18.30 3.46
N LYS A 100 -1.95 -19.11 3.15
CA LYS A 100 -0.72 -18.66 2.49
C LYS A 100 -0.97 -17.86 1.21
N ASP A 101 -1.95 -18.23 0.40
CA ASP A 101 -2.21 -17.56 -0.88
C ASP A 101 -2.83 -16.17 -0.69
N MET A 102 -3.65 -16.00 0.35
CA MET A 102 -4.20 -14.70 0.74
C MET A 102 -3.11 -13.75 1.27
N GLU A 103 -2.20 -14.26 2.10
CA GLU A 103 -1.03 -13.51 2.57
C GLU A 103 -0.14 -13.05 1.41
N ILE A 104 0.13 -13.95 0.45
CA ILE A 104 0.89 -13.63 -0.76
C ILE A 104 0.15 -12.59 -1.60
N GLY A 105 -1.18 -12.73 -1.77
CA GLY A 105 -1.97 -11.78 -2.52
C GLY A 105 -1.96 -10.36 -1.91
N ALA A 106 -1.96 -10.26 -0.58
CA ALA A 106 -1.85 -8.99 0.13
C ALA A 106 -0.44 -8.38 0.00
N ASP A 107 0.62 -9.18 0.09
CA ASP A 107 2.01 -8.73 -0.17
C ASP A 107 2.15 -8.16 -1.60
N ILE A 108 1.61 -8.85 -2.61
CA ILE A 108 1.63 -8.42 -4.01
C ILE A 108 0.90 -7.08 -4.16
N TYR A 109 -0.30 -6.97 -3.60
CA TYR A 109 -1.08 -5.73 -3.63
C TYR A 109 -0.31 -4.56 -3.02
N ALA A 110 0.25 -4.73 -1.82
CA ALA A 110 1.02 -3.69 -1.15
C ALA A 110 2.23 -3.26 -1.97
N THR A 111 2.92 -4.23 -2.59
CA THR A 111 4.09 -3.98 -3.43
C THR A 111 3.71 -3.15 -4.65
N GLU A 112 2.71 -3.57 -5.41
CA GLU A 112 2.24 -2.85 -6.61
C GLU A 112 1.75 -1.45 -6.25
N TYR A 113 0.91 -1.35 -5.22
CA TYR A 113 0.33 -0.08 -4.80
C TYR A 113 1.39 0.93 -4.38
N LEU A 114 2.33 0.52 -3.54
CA LEU A 114 3.37 1.41 -3.02
C LEU A 114 4.48 1.68 -4.04
N TYR A 115 4.72 0.76 -5.00
CA TYR A 115 5.70 0.99 -6.07
C TYR A 115 5.33 2.21 -6.91
N LEU A 116 4.04 2.42 -7.16
CA LEU A 116 3.51 3.56 -7.91
C LEU A 116 3.55 4.88 -7.12
N GLN A 117 3.59 4.81 -5.80
CA GLN A 117 3.57 5.99 -4.93
C GLN A 117 4.98 6.43 -4.57
N ASP A 118 5.77 5.52 -4.00
CA ASP A 118 7.12 5.78 -3.53
C ASP A 118 7.89 4.45 -3.35
N LYS A 119 8.73 4.12 -4.33
CA LYS A 119 9.57 2.91 -4.32
C LYS A 119 10.48 2.82 -3.07
N SER A 120 10.83 3.93 -2.43
CA SER A 120 11.69 3.90 -1.24
C SER A 120 11.05 3.15 -0.07
N ILE A 121 9.72 3.13 0.01
CA ILE A 121 8.97 2.37 1.01
C ILE A 121 9.30 0.87 0.91
N LEU A 122 9.35 0.35 -0.32
CA LEU A 122 9.59 -1.07 -0.59
C LEU A 122 11.05 -1.44 -0.36
N LEU A 123 11.99 -0.55 -0.69
CA LEU A 123 13.40 -0.75 -0.42
C LEU A 123 13.68 -0.77 1.10
N SER A 124 13.06 0.14 1.86
CA SER A 124 13.16 0.13 3.32
C SER A 124 12.50 -1.10 3.94
N MET A 125 11.39 -1.60 3.37
CA MET A 125 10.79 -2.85 3.82
C MET A 125 11.70 -4.05 3.57
N LEU A 126 12.35 -4.13 2.41
CA LEU A 126 13.34 -5.18 2.13
C LEU A 126 14.51 -5.13 3.12
N ASP A 127 15.07 -3.95 3.37
CA ASP A 127 16.15 -3.76 4.33
C ASP A 127 15.71 -4.21 5.74
N TYR A 128 14.53 -3.80 6.19
CA TYR A 128 13.94 -4.24 7.45
C TYR A 128 13.80 -5.77 7.53
N LEU A 129 13.30 -6.41 6.47
CA LEU A 129 13.16 -7.86 6.44
C LEU A 129 14.50 -8.60 6.50
N HIS A 130 15.57 -8.04 5.93
CA HIS A 130 16.90 -8.64 5.98
C HIS A 130 17.59 -8.43 7.34
N THR A 131 17.41 -7.26 7.96
CA THR A 131 18.18 -6.84 9.15
C THR A 131 17.46 -7.11 10.47
N SER A 132 16.12 -7.14 10.50
CA SER A 132 15.35 -7.31 11.73
C SER A 132 15.56 -8.68 12.37
N ALA A 133 15.81 -8.70 13.68
CA ALA A 133 15.87 -9.93 14.47
C ALA A 133 14.48 -10.46 14.88
N HIS A 134 13.42 -9.67 14.67
CA HIS A 134 12.06 -9.99 15.10
C HIS A 134 11.31 -10.79 14.04
N GLU A 135 11.28 -12.12 14.19
CA GLU A 135 10.46 -12.98 13.32
C GLU A 135 8.96 -12.92 13.68
N ASP A 136 8.63 -12.60 14.93
CA ASP A 136 7.29 -12.74 15.51
C ASP A 136 6.27 -11.65 15.09
N LEU A 137 6.72 -10.58 14.43
CA LEU A 137 5.87 -9.45 14.04
C LEU A 137 5.22 -9.62 12.65
N LEU A 138 5.48 -10.74 11.97
CA LEU A 138 5.06 -10.98 10.59
C LEU A 138 4.13 -12.19 10.50
N HIS A 139 2.98 -12.04 9.83
CA HIS A 139 2.04 -13.14 9.52
C HIS A 139 2.65 -14.23 8.63
N TYR A 140 3.74 -13.89 7.95
CA TYR A 140 4.39 -14.73 6.95
C TYR A 140 5.90 -14.83 7.20
N PRO A 141 6.54 -16.00 6.98
CA PRO A 141 7.98 -16.16 7.23
C PRO A 141 8.81 -15.07 6.54
N ARG A 142 9.58 -14.34 7.35
CA ARG A 142 10.37 -13.15 6.95
C ARG A 142 11.19 -13.38 5.68
N LYS A 143 11.98 -14.44 5.64
CA LYS A 143 12.84 -14.78 4.49
C LYS A 143 12.05 -15.00 3.21
N ALA A 144 10.90 -15.66 3.31
CA ALA A 144 10.07 -15.95 2.15
C ALA A 144 9.27 -14.71 1.69
N ARG A 145 8.91 -13.79 2.60
CA ARG A 145 8.39 -12.46 2.24
C ARG A 145 9.46 -11.62 1.54
N ALA A 146 10.68 -11.56 2.09
CA ALA A 146 11.80 -10.82 1.49
C ALA A 146 12.11 -11.29 0.07
N HIS A 147 12.23 -12.62 -0.12
CA HIS A 147 12.48 -13.20 -1.43
C HIS A 147 11.41 -12.82 -2.46
N ARG A 148 10.13 -12.87 -2.09
CA ARG A 148 9.04 -12.49 -2.99
C ARG A 148 8.99 -11.00 -3.29
N LEU A 149 9.17 -10.17 -2.26
CA LEU A 149 9.18 -8.72 -2.42
C LEU A 149 10.31 -8.33 -3.39
N ASP A 150 11.48 -8.94 -3.25
CA ASP A 150 12.62 -8.74 -4.15
C ASP A 150 12.30 -9.20 -5.58
N GLN A 151 11.75 -10.41 -5.76
CA GLN A 151 11.33 -10.92 -7.08
C GLN A 151 10.30 -10.01 -7.76
N HIS A 152 9.29 -9.55 -7.03
CA HIS A 152 8.22 -8.70 -7.58
C HIS A 152 8.72 -7.28 -7.89
N LEU A 153 9.61 -6.73 -7.07
CA LEU A 153 10.26 -5.46 -7.38
C LEU A 153 11.10 -5.54 -8.66
N HIS A 154 11.84 -6.63 -8.85
CA HIS A 154 12.59 -6.86 -10.09
C HIS A 154 11.67 -6.97 -11.30
N SER A 155 10.53 -7.67 -11.19
CA SER A 155 9.57 -7.77 -12.30
C SER A 155 8.98 -6.40 -12.65
N LEU A 156 8.50 -5.63 -11.67
CA LEU A 156 7.96 -4.27 -11.86
C LEU A 156 8.98 -3.33 -12.50
N SER A 157 10.26 -3.41 -12.09
CA SER A 157 11.32 -2.62 -12.68
C SER A 157 11.61 -2.98 -14.15
N SER A 158 11.42 -4.26 -14.52
CA SER A 158 11.62 -4.73 -15.88
C SER A 158 10.47 -4.27 -16.79
N TYR A 159 9.23 -4.26 -16.30
CA TYR A 159 8.06 -3.74 -17.03
C TYR A 159 8.13 -2.23 -17.26
N SER A 160 8.68 -1.47 -16.32
CA SER A 160 8.91 -0.02 -16.45
C SER A 160 9.77 0.37 -17.67
N THR A 161 10.48 -0.58 -18.29
CA THR A 161 11.34 -0.32 -19.46
C THR A 161 10.72 -0.77 -20.80
N GLN A 162 9.52 -1.35 -20.80
CA GLN A 162 8.85 -1.78 -22.02
C GLN A 162 7.87 -0.71 -22.51
N ASN A 163 8.33 0.11 -23.46
CA ASN A 163 7.49 0.99 -24.28
C ASN A 163 6.59 0.13 -25.19
N VAL A 164 5.41 -0.26 -24.71
CA VAL A 164 4.42 -0.94 -25.55
C VAL A 164 3.61 0.11 -26.30
N ALA A 165 3.67 0.10 -27.64
CA ALA A 165 2.80 0.91 -28.48
C ALA A 165 1.35 0.46 -28.28
N CYS A 166 0.56 1.29 -27.62
CA CYS A 166 -0.84 0.98 -27.35
C CYS A 166 -1.67 1.24 -28.61
N ARG A 167 -2.37 0.22 -29.11
CA ARG A 167 -3.39 0.36 -30.16
C ARG A 167 -4.77 0.22 -29.53
N HIS A 168 -5.41 1.33 -29.18
CA HIS A 168 -6.82 1.34 -28.80
C HIS A 168 -7.69 1.57 -30.05
N ARG A 169 -8.77 0.81 -30.20
CA ARG A 169 -9.65 0.87 -31.40
C ARG A 169 -10.87 1.78 -31.22
N LEU A 170 -11.21 2.24 -30.01
CA LEU A 170 -12.49 2.89 -29.76
C LEU A 170 -12.30 4.10 -28.83
N HIS A 171 -12.28 5.30 -29.42
CA HIS A 171 -12.27 6.58 -28.69
C HIS A 171 -13.69 7.07 -28.32
N ASN A 172 -14.75 6.31 -28.63
CA ASN A 172 -16.13 6.81 -28.61
C ASN A 172 -17.10 6.05 -27.69
N GLU A 173 -16.66 5.02 -26.95
CA GLU A 173 -17.58 4.18 -26.15
C GLU A 173 -17.25 4.10 -24.65
N ASP A 174 -16.14 4.70 -24.19
CA ASP A 174 -15.83 4.76 -22.76
C ASP A 174 -16.49 5.99 -22.11
N GLU A 175 -17.37 5.76 -21.12
CA GLU A 175 -18.00 6.82 -20.30
C GLU A 175 -16.97 7.60 -19.45
N SER A 176 -15.75 7.10 -19.32
CA SER A 176 -14.65 7.74 -18.61
C SER A 176 -13.49 8.00 -19.55
N ALA A 177 -13.17 9.28 -19.78
CA ALA A 177 -11.98 9.67 -20.52
C ALA A 177 -10.73 9.11 -19.83
N CYS A 178 -9.97 8.26 -20.53
CA CYS A 178 -8.66 7.85 -20.07
C CYS A 178 -7.76 9.08 -19.93
N THR A 179 -7.49 9.52 -18.70
CA THR A 179 -6.55 10.61 -18.42
C THR A 179 -5.13 10.06 -18.51
N HIS A 180 -4.46 10.35 -19.62
CA HIS A 180 -3.04 10.03 -19.81
C HIS A 180 -2.20 11.24 -19.44
N VAL A 181 -1.22 11.05 -18.55
CA VAL A 181 -0.19 12.06 -18.24
C VAL A 181 1.18 11.52 -18.63
N SER A 182 2.03 12.36 -19.21
CA SER A 182 3.43 12.03 -19.46
C SER A 182 4.21 11.92 -18.14
N ASP A 183 5.44 11.39 -18.20
CA ASP A 183 6.43 11.42 -17.08
C ASP A 183 6.76 12.84 -16.60
N THR A 184 6.30 13.87 -17.31
CA THR A 184 6.43 15.30 -16.97
C THR A 184 5.11 15.95 -16.58
N GLY A 185 4.06 15.16 -16.33
CA GLY A 185 2.77 15.62 -15.83
C GLY A 185 1.90 16.36 -16.84
N LYS A 186 2.17 16.22 -18.15
CA LYS A 186 1.37 16.88 -19.21
C LYS A 186 0.26 15.96 -19.72
N PRO A 187 -0.97 16.47 -19.95
CA PRO A 187 -2.04 15.69 -20.56
C PRO A 187 -1.67 15.27 -21.99
N LEU A 188 -1.78 13.97 -22.29
CA LEU A 188 -1.55 13.43 -23.62
C LEU A 188 -2.90 13.25 -24.32
N HIS A 189 -3.38 14.29 -25.00
CA HIS A 189 -4.50 14.17 -25.92
C HIS A 189 -4.16 14.79 -27.28
N GLY A 190 -4.33 14.00 -28.34
CA GLY A 190 -4.24 14.45 -29.73
C GLY A 190 -3.24 13.63 -30.54
N SER A 191 -3.77 12.70 -31.35
CA SER A 191 -3.22 12.13 -32.60
C SER A 191 -1.81 11.53 -32.68
N ASP A 192 -0.96 11.67 -31.67
CA ASP A 192 0.44 11.34 -31.81
C ASP A 192 0.72 9.99 -31.17
N TYR A 193 1.16 9.04 -32.01
CA TYR A 193 1.72 7.74 -31.61
C TYR A 193 2.88 7.96 -30.63
N THR A 194 2.55 8.06 -29.35
CA THR A 194 3.49 8.25 -28.26
C THR A 194 3.45 6.98 -27.40
N PRO A 195 4.59 6.40 -27.03
CA PRO A 195 4.61 5.27 -26.13
C PRO A 195 3.95 5.67 -24.79
N CYS A 196 2.94 4.90 -24.37
CA CYS A 196 2.21 5.14 -23.13
C CYS A 196 2.64 4.12 -22.07
N LEU A 197 2.81 4.57 -20.83
CA LEU A 197 2.95 3.71 -19.66
C LEU A 197 1.57 3.18 -19.26
N HIS A 198 1.28 1.92 -19.59
CA HIS A 198 0.08 1.21 -19.11
C HIS A 198 0.28 0.75 -17.67
N VAL A 199 -0.33 1.47 -16.72
CA VAL A 199 -0.21 1.20 -15.28
C VAL A 199 -1.52 0.71 -14.64
N THR A 200 -2.66 0.75 -15.36
CA THR A 200 -3.98 0.54 -14.76
C THR A 200 -4.61 -0.84 -14.95
N HIS A 201 -3.97 -1.79 -15.63
CA HIS A 201 -4.50 -3.16 -15.79
C HIS A 201 -3.45 -4.22 -15.42
N PRO A 202 -3.23 -4.52 -14.12
CA PRO A 202 -2.33 -5.59 -13.70
C PRO A 202 -2.83 -6.99 -14.08
N ALA A 203 -4.08 -7.12 -14.52
CA ALA A 203 -4.53 -8.23 -15.33
C ALA A 203 -4.55 -7.75 -16.79
N GLY A 204 -3.77 -8.36 -17.66
CA GLY A 204 -4.01 -8.20 -19.10
C GLY A 204 -5.47 -8.48 -19.37
N ASP A 205 -6.22 -7.46 -19.78
CA ASP A 205 -7.61 -7.64 -20.18
C ASP A 205 -7.60 -8.62 -21.34
N ASN A 206 -7.93 -9.87 -21.04
CA ASN A 206 -8.46 -10.79 -22.02
C ASN A 206 -9.86 -10.26 -22.37
N VAL A 207 -9.92 -9.15 -23.12
CA VAL A 207 -11.12 -8.80 -23.86
C VAL A 207 -11.30 -9.94 -24.85
N LYS A 208 -12.17 -10.89 -24.51
CA LYS A 208 -12.69 -11.83 -25.49
C LYS A 208 -13.36 -10.99 -26.57
N VAL A 209 -12.66 -10.82 -27.68
CA VAL A 209 -13.25 -10.31 -28.91
C VAL A 209 -14.34 -11.31 -29.29
N ARG A 210 -15.60 -10.98 -29.00
CA ARG A 210 -16.73 -11.62 -29.66
C ARG A 210 -16.63 -11.17 -31.11
N ASN A 211 -16.15 -12.06 -31.97
CA ASN A 211 -16.31 -11.89 -33.41
C ASN A 211 -17.81 -11.83 -33.70
N GLN A 212 -18.29 -10.65 -34.06
CA GLN A 212 -19.45 -10.49 -34.92
C GLN A 212 -18.94 -9.98 -36.26
#